data_AF-A0A7W4B1R7-F1
#
_entry.id   AF-A0A7W4B1R7-F1
#
_cell.length_a   1.000
_cell.length_b   1.000
_cell.length_c   1.000
_cell.angle_alpha   90.00
_cell.angle_beta   90.00
_cell.angle_gamma   90.00
#
_symmetry.space_group_name_H-M   'P 1'
#
loop_
_entity.id
_entity.type
_entity.pdbx_description
1 polymer ?
#
loop_
_entity_poly.entity_id
_entity_poly.type
_entity_poly.pdbx_seq_one_letter_code
_entity_poly.pdbx_strand_id
1 'polypeptide(L)'
;SPEAEDSTNLANVYARPEIIIAAANSYIASLVGIITPLEKRSLWLGTKVMPLMLGVRFLTDYLNGDVYFGIKYENHNLDRAINQLTIYQSLVQQETRLMSLFSA
;
A
#
# COMPACT_ATOMS: atom_id res chain seq x y z
N SER A 1 1.92 -5.10 -5.83
CA SER A 1 3.00 -4.97 -6.82
C SER A 1 3.09 -6.23 -7.65
N PRO A 2 3.50 -6.19 -8.93
CA PRO A 2 3.97 -7.38 -9.63
C PRO A 2 5.37 -7.83 -9.14
N GLU A 3 6.10 -6.95 -8.46
CA GLU A 3 7.40 -7.23 -7.84
C GLU A 3 7.26 -7.65 -6.37
N ALA A 4 8.31 -8.28 -5.82
CA ALA A 4 8.40 -8.61 -4.39
C ALA A 4 8.55 -7.36 -3.52
N GLU A 5 8.31 -7.51 -2.20
CA GLU A 5 8.39 -6.42 -1.21
C GLU A 5 9.81 -5.83 -1.08
N ASP A 6 10.83 -6.65 -1.32
CA ASP A 6 12.25 -6.30 -1.26
C ASP A 6 12.86 -6.04 -2.66
N SER A 7 12.04 -5.99 -3.71
CA SER A 7 12.53 -5.73 -5.07
C SER A 7 13.05 -4.29 -5.21
N THR A 8 14.26 -4.17 -5.76
CA THR A 8 14.91 -2.90 -6.14
C THR A 8 14.60 -2.49 -7.58
N ASN A 9 13.84 -3.29 -8.33
CA ASN A 9 13.37 -2.95 -9.67
C ASN A 9 12.16 -2.00 -9.61
N LEU A 10 12.40 -0.78 -9.11
CA LEU A 10 11.34 0.18 -8.76
C LEU A 10 10.46 0.59 -9.96
N ALA A 11 10.97 0.50 -11.19
CA ALA A 11 10.21 0.77 -12.40
C ALA A 11 8.99 -0.18 -12.55
N ASN A 12 9.08 -1.37 -11.97
CA ASN A 12 7.99 -2.37 -11.96
C ASN A 12 7.24 -2.40 -10.62
N VAL A 13 7.59 -1.56 -9.65
CA VAL A 13 6.89 -1.49 -8.36
C VAL A 13 5.74 -0.51 -8.46
N TYR A 14 4.52 -1.02 -8.58
CA TYR A 14 3.31 -0.19 -8.61
C TYR A 14 2.09 -0.87 -8.01
N ALA A 15 1.13 -0.04 -7.60
CA ALA A 15 -0.16 -0.49 -7.12
C ALA A 15 -1.02 -0.91 -8.33
N ARG A 16 -1.44 -2.18 -8.34
CA ARG A 16 -2.17 -2.78 -9.47
C ARG A 16 -3.65 -2.39 -9.44
N PRO A 17 -4.13 -1.50 -10.34
CA PRO A 17 -5.50 -1.00 -10.29
C PRO A 17 -6.55 -2.11 -10.41
N GLU A 18 -6.31 -3.12 -11.23
CA GLU A 18 -7.20 -4.26 -11.42
C GLU A 18 -7.40 -5.08 -10.14
N ILE A 19 -6.34 -5.24 -9.34
CA ILE A 19 -6.43 -5.94 -8.05
C ILE A 19 -7.17 -5.07 -7.02
N ILE A 20 -6.92 -3.76 -7.00
CA ILE A 20 -7.61 -2.83 -6.09
C ILE A 20 -9.11 -2.80 -6.42
N ILE A 21 -9.48 -2.72 -7.69
CA ILE A 21 -10.89 -2.73 -8.14
C ILE A 21 -11.57 -4.04 -7.72
N ALA A 22 -10.95 -5.19 -8.00
CA ALA A 22 -11.51 -6.49 -7.63
C ALA A 22 -11.72 -6.62 -6.12
N ALA A 23 -10.70 -6.23 -5.33
CA ALA A 23 -10.76 -6.27 -3.87
C ALA A 23 -11.83 -5.31 -3.31
N ALA A 24 -11.85 -4.06 -3.77
CA ALA A 24 -12.82 -3.06 -3.35
C ALA A 24 -14.25 -3.51 -3.65
N ASN A 25 -14.51 -3.98 -4.87
CA ASN A 25 -15.84 -4.46 -5.27
C ASN A 25 -16.31 -5.63 -4.40
N SER A 26 -15.46 -6.65 -4.20
CA SER A 26 -15.81 -7.82 -3.38
C SER A 26 -16.04 -7.45 -1.90
N TYR A 27 -15.16 -6.62 -1.33
CA TYR A 27 -15.24 -6.22 0.07
C TYR A 27 -16.48 -5.35 0.33
N ILE A 28 -16.71 -4.32 -0.50
CA ILE A 28 -17.87 -3.42 -0.36
C ILE A 28 -19.18 -4.17 -0.59
N ALA A 29 -19.25 -5.07 -1.59
CA ALA A 29 -20.43 -5.89 -1.84
C ALA A 29 -20.83 -6.74 -0.62
N SER A 30 -19.84 -7.21 0.14
CA SER A 30 -20.04 -8.03 1.34
C SER A 30 -20.54 -7.22 2.55
N LEU A 31 -20.47 -5.88 2.49
CA LEU A 31 -20.86 -4.97 3.56
C LEU A 31 -22.11 -4.13 3.20
N VAL A 32 -22.82 -4.49 2.12
CA VAL A 32 -24.04 -3.80 1.71
C VAL A 32 -25.06 -3.83 2.86
N GLY A 33 -25.62 -2.66 3.18
CA GLY A 33 -26.60 -2.48 4.25
C GLY A 33 -26.00 -2.22 5.64
N ILE A 34 -24.68 -2.39 5.82
CA ILE A 34 -24.01 -2.11 7.11
C ILE A 34 -22.87 -1.10 7.02
N ILE A 35 -22.20 -0.98 5.86
CA ILE A 35 -21.11 0.01 5.69
C ILE A 35 -21.67 1.43 5.63
N THR A 36 -21.13 2.32 6.45
CA THR A 36 -21.47 3.74 6.39
C THR A 36 -20.72 4.45 5.26
N PRO A 37 -21.22 5.59 4.76
CA PRO A 37 -20.50 6.38 3.76
C PRO A 37 -19.11 6.83 4.23
N LEU A 38 -18.91 7.06 5.53
CA LEU A 38 -17.62 7.46 6.08
C LEU A 38 -16.62 6.30 6.07
N GLU A 39 -17.03 5.10 6.48
CA GLU A 39 -16.20 3.90 6.43
C GLU A 39 -15.84 3.54 4.99
N LYS A 40 -16.77 3.65 4.05
CA LYS A 40 -16.48 3.39 2.64
C LYS A 40 -15.43 4.34 2.08
N ARG A 41 -15.53 5.63 2.37
CA ARG A 41 -14.50 6.62 1.98
C ARG A 41 -13.16 6.35 2.66
N SER A 42 -13.16 5.89 3.90
CA SER A 42 -11.92 5.61 4.64
C SER A 42 -11.14 4.41 4.07
N LEU A 43 -11.78 3.52 3.30
CA LEU A 43 -11.08 2.42 2.62
C LEU A 43 -10.00 2.91 1.65
N TRP A 44 -10.26 4.01 0.92
CA TRP A 44 -9.24 4.59 0.05
C TRP A 44 -8.07 5.18 0.85
N LEU A 45 -8.38 5.89 1.94
CA LEU A 45 -7.35 6.38 2.86
C LEU A 45 -6.53 5.22 3.44
N GLY A 46 -7.18 4.16 3.92
CA GLY A 46 -6.53 2.96 4.44
C GLY A 46 -5.62 2.31 3.41
N THR A 47 -6.07 2.20 2.15
CA THR A 47 -5.28 1.65 1.05
C THR A 47 -3.98 2.43 0.85
N LYS A 48 -3.99 3.76 0.95
CA LYS A 48 -2.79 4.60 0.88
C LYS A 48 -1.93 4.51 2.16
N VAL A 49 -2.56 4.52 3.33
CA VAL A 49 -1.87 4.54 4.62
C VAL A 49 -1.09 3.26 4.88
N MET A 50 -1.58 2.10 4.42
CA MET A 50 -0.89 0.82 4.62
C MET A 50 0.57 0.80 4.10
N PRO A 51 0.84 1.06 2.81
CA PRO A 51 2.23 1.11 2.31
C PRO A 51 3.02 2.28 2.89
N LEU A 52 2.40 3.44 3.16
CA LEU A 52 3.07 4.55 3.83
C LEU A 52 3.56 4.13 5.23
N MET A 53 2.70 3.51 6.02
CA MET A 53 3.01 3.02 7.37
C MET A 53 4.11 1.97 7.33
N LEU A 54 4.03 0.98 6.43
CA LEU A 54 5.07 -0.03 6.29
C LEU A 54 6.40 0.58 5.86
N GLY A 55 6.40 1.49 4.88
CA GLY A 55 7.60 2.19 4.42
C GLY A 55 8.30 2.96 5.55
N VAL A 56 7.53 3.71 6.35
CA VAL A 56 8.04 4.42 7.52
C VAL A 56 8.60 3.44 8.56
N ARG A 57 7.91 2.32 8.81
CA ARG A 57 8.37 1.32 9.80
C ARG A 57 9.64 0.62 9.36
N PHE A 58 9.76 0.23 8.09
CA PHE A 58 10.99 -0.36 7.55
C PHE A 58 12.16 0.63 7.58
N LEU A 59 11.93 1.88 7.18
CA LEU A 59 12.97 2.91 7.24
C LEU A 59 13.43 3.18 8.68
N THR A 60 12.46 3.25 9.61
CA THR A 60 12.74 3.42 11.03
C THR A 60 13.58 2.26 11.56
N ASP A 61 13.23 1.03 11.18
CA ASP A 61 13.95 -0.15 11.63
C ASP A 61 15.39 -0.20 11.08
N TYR A 62 15.57 0.13 9.79
CA TYR A 62 16.89 0.28 9.19
C TYR A 62 17.76 1.30 9.94
N LEU A 63 17.22 2.48 10.24
CA LEU A 63 17.93 3.51 11.00
C LEU A 63 18.23 3.11 12.45
N ASN A 64 17.45 2.17 13.01
CA ASN A 64 17.65 1.61 14.34
C ASN A 64 18.54 0.37 14.35
N GLY A 65 19.12 -0.03 13.22
CA GLY A 65 20.00 -1.20 13.13
C GLY A 65 19.26 -2.54 13.02
N ASP A 66 18.10 -2.55 12.36
CA ASP A 66 17.36 -3.75 11.96
C ASP A 66 16.98 -4.69 13.12
N VAL A 67 16.41 -4.11 14.19
CA VAL A 67 16.10 -4.82 15.44
C VAL A 67 14.70 -5.45 15.46
N TYR A 68 13.81 -5.06 14.54
CA TYR A 68 12.42 -5.50 14.53
C TYR A 68 12.11 -6.47 13.38
N PHE A 69 12.45 -6.12 12.14
CA PHE A 69 12.20 -6.94 10.95
C PHE A 69 13.45 -7.72 10.56
N GLY A 70 13.31 -9.03 10.39
CA GLY A 70 14.42 -9.88 9.95
C GLY A 70 14.96 -9.45 8.58
N ILE A 71 16.29 -9.33 8.49
CA ILE A 71 17.02 -8.99 7.27
C ILE A 71 17.71 -10.21 6.65
N LYS A 72 17.99 -10.13 5.34
CA LYS A 72 18.75 -11.13 4.57
C LYS A 72 20.10 -10.57 4.09
N TYR A 73 20.23 -9.25 4.06
CA TYR A 73 21.39 -8.49 3.62
C TYR A 73 21.33 -7.08 4.24
N GLU A 74 22.44 -6.35 4.22
CA GLU A 74 22.65 -5.10 4.97
C GLU A 74 21.57 -4.01 4.73
N ASN A 75 21.13 -3.82 3.49
CA ASN A 75 20.16 -2.77 3.14
C ASN A 75 18.71 -3.27 3.04
N HIS A 76 18.39 -4.45 3.56
CA HIS A 76 17.13 -5.12 3.23
C HIS A 76 15.90 -4.33 3.68
N ASN A 77 15.89 -3.75 4.88
CA ASN A 77 14.78 -2.91 5.32
C ASN A 77 14.76 -1.54 4.63
N LEU A 78 15.91 -1.01 4.20
CA LEU A 78 15.94 0.19 3.36
C LEU A 78 15.27 -0.07 2.00
N ASP A 79 15.58 -1.18 1.35
CA ASP A 79 14.98 -1.55 0.06
C ASP A 79 13.47 -1.76 0.19
N ARG A 80 13.03 -2.46 1.24
CA ARG A 80 11.60 -2.60 1.55
C ARG A 80 10.93 -1.26 1.78
N ALA A 81 11.59 -0.35 2.49
CA ALA A 81 11.06 0.99 2.73
C ALA A 81 10.84 1.75 1.42
N ILE A 82 11.85 1.76 0.54
CA ILE A 82 11.77 2.40 -0.77
C ILE A 82 10.65 1.79 -1.60
N ASN A 83 10.56 0.45 -1.66
CA ASN A 83 9.52 -0.27 -2.38
C ASN A 83 8.10 0.13 -1.92
N GLN A 84 7.85 0.13 -0.60
CA GLN A 84 6.55 0.51 -0.06
C GLN A 84 6.21 1.98 -0.33
N LEU A 85 7.19 2.89 -0.24
CA LEU A 85 6.98 4.30 -0.57
C LEU A 85 6.72 4.51 -2.07
N THR A 86 7.32 3.70 -2.95
CA THR A 86 6.99 3.67 -4.38
C THR A 86 5.54 3.22 -4.62
N ILE A 87 5.06 2.19 -3.89
CA ILE A 87 3.65 1.78 -3.94
C ILE A 87 2.72 2.91 -3.46
N TYR A 88 3.07 3.60 -2.38
CA TYR A 88 2.31 4.77 -1.92
C TYR A 88 2.22 5.86 -2.98
N GLN A 89 3.35 6.23 -3.61
CA GLN A 89 3.37 7.21 -4.70
C GLN A 89 2.50 6.77 -5.88
N SER A 90 2.57 5.49 -6.25
CA SER A 90 1.73 4.91 -7.30
C SER A 90 0.23 5.01 -6.98
N LEU A 91 -0.17 4.82 -5.71
CA LEU A 91 -1.56 5.01 -5.29
C LEU A 91 -2.01 6.48 -5.35
N VAL A 92 -1.16 7.42 -4.92
CA VAL A 92 -1.43 8.85 -5.00
C VAL A 92 -1.62 9.29 -6.45
N GLN A 93 -0.78 8.82 -7.37
CA GLN A 93 -0.91 9.12 -8.81
C GLN A 93 -2.21 8.54 -9.42
N GLN A 94 -2.73 7.45 -8.86
CA GLN A 94 -3.96 6.80 -9.33
C GLN A 94 -5.23 7.31 -8.63
N GLU A 95 -5.11 8.28 -7.72
CA GLU A 95 -6.22 8.75 -6.88
C GLU A 95 -7.44 9.19 -7.67
N THR A 96 -7.24 10.02 -8.71
CA THR A 96 -8.33 10.48 -9.58
C THR A 96 -9.10 9.34 -10.22
N ARG A 97 -8.43 8.22 -10.54
CA ARG A 97 -9.06 7.05 -11.17
C ARG A 97 -9.78 6.16 -10.15
N LEU A 98 -9.16 5.89 -9.02
CA LEU A 98 -9.60 4.84 -8.09
C LEU A 98 -10.51 5.34 -6.97
N MET A 99 -10.40 6.61 -6.57
CA MET A 99 -11.19 7.17 -5.46
C MET A 99 -12.71 7.13 -5.72
N SER A 100 -13.13 7.14 -6.99
CA SER A 100 -14.55 7.06 -7.39
C SER A 100 -15.24 5.79 -6.88
N LEU A 101 -14.51 4.68 -6.72
CA LEU A 101 -15.03 3.41 -6.19
C LEU A 101 -15.49 3.52 -4.72
N PHE A 102 -14.95 4.50 -4.00
CA PHE A 102 -15.10 4.66 -2.55
C PHE A 102 -15.97 5.86 -2.15
N SER A 103 -16.46 6.64 -3.12
CA SER A 103 -17.03 7.98 -2.89
C SER A 103 -18.56 8.06 -2.91
N ALA A 104 -19.27 6.95 -3.10
CA ALA A 104 -20.74 6.88 -3.06
C ALA A 104 -21.27 6.53 -1.67
#